data_AF-A0A956Y3X5-F1
#
_entry.id   AF-A0A956Y3X5-F1
#
_cell.length_a   1.000
_cell.length_b   1.000
_cell.length_c   1.000
_cell.angle_alpha   90.00
_cell.angle_beta   90.00
_cell.angle_gamma   90.00
#
_symmetry.space_group_name_H-M   'P 1'
#
loop_
_entity.id
_entity.type
_entity.pdbx_description
1 polymer ?
#
loop_
_entity_poly.entity_id
_entity_poly.type
_entity_poly.pdbx_seq_one_letter_code
_entity_poly.pdbx_strand_id
1 'polypeptide(L)'
;AVIDPLQQLRDEGSLLLENRYAPNDLAAAQRFVCWLPGGHGSVNLIQAIAWSCDVYFYQVGGGNSNISTAVLSEGGLGINNLFRYATATGIGSELGIELPFENPGRMPDPDWKRRNYGQAWSTGDTYNAAFGQGYVTVTPLQLASQVATLINGGTLYQPTVIREFLDEEGNVLEPFEPHVLRDVNTDNVPRNEPLTLLLLEDMLLKGPTSLACICEESSEFYDPARCDPEGYRNVVNVGEEFAPIEREYKVHIPYNYEFANGAVCQPVRFPRPTSPYQPAFLSSASLDIIRQGTLDAVYAEGGTAGNADLGYVVVGGKTGTAEYCDDIARPLGYCVPGSWPAHAWYAGYAPFENPEILIVAFVYNGGEGSGIALPVVQETMNAYFQLKANAESDNREIDLPTETTTEEP
;
A
#
# COMPACT_ATOMS: atom_id res chain seq x y z
N ALA A 1 -7.93 7.93 17.90
CA ALA A 1 -7.44 6.64 17.35
C ALA A 1 -8.63 5.71 17.13
N VAL A 2 -8.61 4.84 16.10
CA VAL A 2 -9.74 3.95 15.78
C VAL A 2 -9.92 2.85 16.84
N ILE A 3 -8.80 2.24 17.24
CA ILE A 3 -8.69 1.18 18.25
C ILE A 3 -7.25 1.16 18.79
N ASP A 4 -7.05 0.70 20.02
CA ASP A 4 -5.72 0.40 20.57
C ASP A 4 -5.15 -0.87 19.88
N PRO A 5 -3.91 -0.86 19.36
CA PRO A 5 -3.32 -2.03 18.68
C PRO A 5 -3.27 -3.32 19.50
N LEU A 6 -3.22 -3.22 20.83
CA LEU A 6 -3.21 -4.36 21.74
C LEU A 6 -4.61 -4.80 22.18
N GLN A 7 -5.63 -3.99 21.88
CA GLN A 7 -7.01 -4.34 22.15
C GLN A 7 -7.40 -5.56 21.31
N GLN A 8 -7.95 -6.56 22.00
CA GLN A 8 -8.44 -7.76 21.34
C GLN A 8 -9.88 -7.57 20.87
N LEU A 9 -10.15 -7.98 19.64
CA LEU A 9 -11.50 -8.18 19.11
C LEU A 9 -11.72 -9.67 18.87
N ARG A 10 -12.97 -10.10 19.00
CA ARG A 10 -13.33 -11.51 18.84
C ARG A 10 -13.71 -11.82 17.40
N ASP A 11 -13.14 -12.90 16.88
CA ASP A 11 -13.50 -13.56 15.64
C ASP A 11 -14.10 -14.93 15.94
N GLU A 12 -15.40 -15.10 15.65
CA GLU A 12 -16.15 -16.35 15.78
C GLU A 12 -16.33 -17.07 14.43
N GLY A 13 -15.53 -16.71 13.42
CA GLY A 13 -15.56 -17.25 12.06
C GLY A 13 -16.46 -16.48 11.11
N SER A 14 -17.32 -15.59 11.62
CA SER A 14 -18.08 -14.65 10.80
C SER A 14 -18.59 -13.45 11.60
N LEU A 15 -18.89 -12.37 10.89
CA LEU A 15 -19.55 -11.17 11.38
C LEU A 15 -20.89 -11.00 10.67
N LEU A 16 -21.96 -10.80 11.44
CA LEU A 16 -23.28 -10.51 10.90
C LEU A 16 -23.49 -9.00 10.82
N LEU A 17 -23.67 -8.48 9.60
CA LEU A 17 -24.00 -7.10 9.33
C LEU A 17 -25.51 -6.94 9.20
N GLU A 18 -26.13 -6.22 10.12
CA GLU A 18 -27.56 -5.94 10.10
C GLU A 18 -27.96 -5.11 8.87
N ASN A 19 -29.15 -5.37 8.34
CA ASN A 19 -29.69 -4.56 7.28
C ASN A 19 -30.18 -3.22 7.82
N ARG A 20 -29.58 -2.12 7.36
CA ARG A 20 -29.96 -0.76 7.79
C ARG A 20 -31.47 -0.46 7.63
N TYR A 21 -32.12 -1.03 6.62
CA TYR A 21 -33.53 -0.80 6.33
C TYR A 21 -34.47 -1.81 7.00
N ALA A 22 -33.91 -2.89 7.55
CA ALA A 22 -34.63 -3.93 8.28
C ALA A 22 -33.80 -4.44 9.47
N PRO A 23 -33.49 -3.58 10.47
CA PRO A 23 -32.51 -3.90 11.51
C PRO A 23 -32.94 -5.05 12.43
N ASN A 24 -34.24 -5.28 12.57
CA ASN A 24 -34.79 -6.36 13.39
C ASN A 24 -35.02 -7.67 12.61
N ASP A 25 -34.67 -7.71 11.32
CA ASP A 25 -34.83 -8.89 10.47
C ASP A 25 -33.48 -9.57 10.23
N LEU A 26 -33.19 -10.61 11.03
CA LEU A 26 -31.98 -11.40 10.90
C LEU A 26 -31.87 -12.13 9.54
N ALA A 27 -32.98 -12.37 8.85
CA ALA A 27 -32.95 -12.99 7.52
C ALA A 27 -32.51 -12.00 6.43
N ALA A 28 -32.65 -10.70 6.68
CA ALA A 28 -32.18 -9.64 5.79
C ALA A 28 -30.72 -9.23 6.05
N ALA A 29 -30.12 -9.71 7.14
CA ALA A 29 -28.73 -9.43 7.49
C ALA A 29 -27.75 -10.16 6.58
N GLN A 30 -26.59 -9.54 6.34
CA GLN A 30 -25.53 -10.11 5.50
C GLN A 30 -24.43 -10.69 6.37
N ARG A 31 -24.02 -11.93 6.09
CA ARG A 31 -22.90 -12.58 6.76
C ARG A 31 -21.61 -12.32 6.01
N PHE A 32 -20.61 -11.83 6.72
CA PHE A 32 -19.22 -11.74 6.27
C PHE A 32 -18.41 -12.81 6.99
N VAL A 33 -17.70 -13.66 6.25
CA VAL A 33 -17.03 -14.84 6.81
C VAL A 33 -15.54 -14.59 6.95
N CYS A 34 -14.91 -15.24 7.92
CA CYS A 34 -13.46 -15.38 7.94
C CYS A 34 -13.05 -16.60 7.11
N TRP A 35 -11.83 -16.60 6.57
CA TRP A 35 -11.23 -17.76 5.91
C TRP A 35 -11.11 -18.97 6.84
N LEU A 36 -10.98 -18.74 8.16
CA LEU A 36 -10.99 -19.78 9.18
C LEU A 36 -12.42 -19.98 9.73
N PRO A 37 -13.12 -21.10 9.41
CA PRO A 37 -14.53 -21.26 9.78
C PRO A 37 -14.80 -21.27 11.29
N GLY A 38 -13.83 -21.70 12.09
CA GLY A 38 -13.91 -21.69 13.57
C GLY A 38 -13.59 -20.34 14.20
N GLY A 39 -13.13 -19.37 13.41
CA GLY A 39 -12.61 -18.10 13.87
C GLY A 39 -11.25 -18.20 14.57
N HIS A 40 -10.57 -17.05 14.68
CA HIS A 40 -9.29 -16.92 15.36
C HIS A 40 -9.41 -16.67 16.88
N GLY A 41 -10.63 -16.63 17.44
CA GLY A 41 -10.85 -16.29 18.84
C GLY A 41 -10.59 -14.81 19.11
N SER A 42 -9.97 -14.49 20.25
CA SER A 42 -9.63 -13.10 20.58
C SER A 42 -8.27 -12.73 20.01
N VAL A 43 -8.24 -11.79 19.07
CA VAL A 43 -7.01 -11.34 18.38
C VAL A 43 -6.84 -9.85 18.49
N ASN A 44 -5.61 -9.40 18.68
CA ASN A 44 -5.23 -7.98 18.57
C ASN A 44 -4.77 -7.64 17.13
N LEU A 45 -4.37 -6.40 16.87
CA LEU A 45 -3.99 -5.97 15.52
C LEU A 45 -2.78 -6.73 14.97
N ILE A 46 -1.77 -6.98 15.79
CA ILE A 46 -0.55 -7.69 15.38
C ILE A 46 -0.90 -9.15 14.99
N GLN A 47 -1.65 -9.84 15.84
CA GLN A 47 -2.14 -11.19 15.57
C GLN A 47 -3.06 -11.23 14.36
N ALA A 48 -3.93 -10.22 14.18
CA ALA A 48 -4.81 -10.14 13.02
C ALA A 48 -4.03 -9.99 11.72
N ILE A 49 -2.89 -9.26 11.72
CA ILE A 49 -1.98 -9.22 10.57
C ILE A 49 -1.30 -10.60 10.38
N ALA A 50 -0.75 -11.19 11.43
CA ALA A 50 -0.02 -12.46 11.36
C ALA A 50 -0.88 -13.63 10.84
N TRP A 51 -2.11 -13.74 11.38
CA TRP A 51 -3.08 -14.79 11.07
C TRP A 51 -4.04 -14.40 9.95
N SER A 52 -3.92 -13.18 9.40
CA SER A 52 -4.77 -12.68 8.32
C SER A 52 -6.27 -12.72 8.66
N CYS A 53 -6.65 -12.22 9.84
CA CYS A 53 -8.03 -12.35 10.36
C CYS A 53 -9.01 -11.36 9.69
N ASP A 54 -9.84 -11.84 8.76
CA ASP A 54 -10.79 -10.99 8.01
C ASP A 54 -11.80 -10.29 8.93
N VAL A 55 -12.36 -11.03 9.89
CA VAL A 55 -13.39 -10.50 10.81
C VAL A 55 -12.83 -9.38 11.68
N TYR A 56 -11.54 -9.42 12.04
CA TYR A 56 -10.90 -8.30 12.72
C TYR A 56 -10.87 -7.06 11.82
N PHE A 57 -10.46 -7.20 10.55
CA PHE A 57 -10.40 -6.09 9.60
C PHE A 57 -11.77 -5.57 9.16
N TYR A 58 -12.83 -6.38 9.14
CA TYR A 58 -14.20 -5.90 8.96
C TYR A 58 -14.59 -4.95 10.10
N GLN A 59 -14.33 -5.36 11.34
CA GLN A 59 -14.67 -4.57 12.52
C GLN A 59 -13.86 -3.28 12.58
N VAL A 60 -12.54 -3.34 12.41
CA VAL A 60 -11.69 -2.13 12.42
C VAL A 60 -11.97 -1.25 11.21
N GLY A 61 -12.27 -1.82 10.05
CA GLY A 61 -12.50 -1.10 8.80
C GLY A 61 -13.85 -0.37 8.74
N GLY A 62 -14.95 -1.06 9.06
CA GLY A 62 -16.31 -0.52 8.93
C GLY A 62 -17.11 -0.46 10.23
N GLY A 63 -16.50 -0.79 11.37
CA GLY A 63 -17.13 -0.75 12.69
C GLY A 63 -17.90 -2.03 13.04
N ASN A 64 -18.30 -2.14 14.31
CA ASN A 64 -19.18 -3.19 14.81
C ASN A 64 -20.11 -2.59 15.87
N SER A 65 -21.42 -2.58 15.61
CA SER A 65 -22.44 -2.01 16.52
C SER A 65 -22.54 -2.74 17.85
N ASN A 66 -22.06 -3.98 17.93
CA ASN A 66 -22.06 -4.77 19.17
C ASN A 66 -20.89 -4.45 20.09
N ILE A 67 -19.94 -3.62 19.65
CA ILE A 67 -18.77 -3.22 20.42
C ILE A 67 -18.97 -1.80 20.93
N SER A 68 -18.60 -1.57 22.20
CA SER A 68 -18.65 -0.23 22.79
C SER A 68 -17.75 0.74 22.02
N THR A 69 -18.24 1.97 21.82
CA THR A 69 -17.46 3.06 21.22
C THR A 69 -16.24 3.48 22.05
N ALA A 70 -16.17 3.04 23.31
CA ALA A 70 -14.97 3.19 24.14
C ALA A 70 -13.81 2.26 23.70
N VAL A 71 -14.11 1.20 22.94
CA VAL A 71 -13.15 0.18 22.49
C VAL A 71 -12.84 0.35 21.01
N LEU A 72 -13.87 0.49 20.18
CA LEU A 72 -13.77 0.62 18.73
C LEU A 72 -14.58 1.83 18.29
N SER A 73 -13.96 2.74 17.54
CA SER A 73 -14.64 3.93 17.02
C SER A 73 -15.91 3.57 16.23
N GLU A 74 -16.95 4.39 16.37
CA GLU A 74 -18.19 4.20 15.63
C GLU A 74 -17.93 4.22 14.11
N GLY A 75 -18.32 3.17 13.40
CA GLY A 75 -18.05 3.01 11.97
C GLY A 75 -16.61 2.63 11.61
N GLY A 76 -15.75 2.35 12.60
CA GLY A 76 -14.36 1.96 12.39
C GLY A 76 -13.51 3.05 11.73
N LEU A 77 -12.55 2.65 10.92
CA LEU A 77 -11.71 3.55 10.13
C LEU A 77 -12.53 4.29 9.06
N GLY A 78 -13.48 3.60 8.42
CA GLY A 78 -14.35 4.11 7.37
C GLY A 78 -13.65 4.22 6.01
N ILE A 79 -14.45 4.22 4.93
CA ILE A 79 -13.93 4.24 3.55
C ILE A 79 -13.10 5.47 3.22
N ASN A 80 -13.47 6.66 3.73
CA ASN A 80 -12.74 7.88 3.40
C ASN A 80 -11.32 7.87 3.96
N ASN A 81 -11.12 7.31 5.16
CA ASN A 81 -9.77 7.17 5.72
C ASN A 81 -9.03 6.01 5.06
N LEU A 82 -9.69 4.87 4.79
CA LEU A 82 -9.09 3.80 3.99
C LEU A 82 -8.58 4.35 2.65
N PHE A 83 -9.39 5.17 1.96
CA PHE A 83 -9.01 5.86 0.73
C PHE A 83 -7.76 6.71 0.94
N ARG A 84 -7.76 7.63 1.92
CA ARG A 84 -6.62 8.53 2.22
C ARG A 84 -5.33 7.77 2.51
N TYR A 85 -5.37 6.73 3.35
CA TYR A 85 -4.18 5.96 3.73
C TYR A 85 -3.65 5.09 2.59
N ALA A 86 -4.54 4.46 1.82
CA ALA A 86 -4.14 3.65 0.68
C ALA A 86 -3.55 4.52 -0.45
N THR A 87 -4.17 5.66 -0.76
CA THR A 87 -3.64 6.55 -1.81
C THR A 87 -2.35 7.22 -1.42
N ALA A 88 -2.17 7.60 -0.15
CA ALA A 88 -0.92 8.16 0.36
C ALA A 88 0.27 7.19 0.20
N THR A 89 0.02 5.88 0.09
CA THR A 89 1.07 4.86 -0.16
C THR A 89 1.15 4.42 -1.62
N GLY A 90 0.51 5.14 -2.53
CA GLY A 90 0.64 4.96 -3.99
C GLY A 90 -0.51 4.19 -4.66
N ILE A 91 -1.44 3.59 -3.92
CA ILE A 91 -2.58 2.88 -4.53
C ILE A 91 -3.52 3.91 -5.20
N GLY A 92 -3.93 3.65 -6.45
CA GLY A 92 -4.84 4.56 -7.15
C GLY A 92 -4.13 5.69 -7.89
N SER A 93 -2.80 5.70 -7.89
CA SER A 93 -1.95 6.67 -8.59
C SER A 93 -0.96 5.94 -9.51
N GLU A 94 -0.61 6.56 -10.63
CA GLU A 94 0.58 6.18 -11.41
C GLU A 94 1.82 6.55 -10.58
N LEU A 95 2.79 5.63 -10.51
CA LEU A 95 4.02 5.82 -9.77
C LEU A 95 5.13 6.40 -10.64
N GLY A 96 4.95 6.45 -11.95
CA GLY A 96 5.90 7.08 -12.87
C GLY A 96 7.08 6.19 -13.22
N ILE A 97 6.89 4.87 -13.28
CA ILE A 97 7.93 3.98 -13.83
C ILE A 97 8.16 4.33 -15.30
N GLU A 98 9.38 4.17 -15.81
CA GLU A 98 9.75 4.58 -17.18
C GLU A 98 9.17 3.67 -18.28
N LEU A 99 8.32 2.72 -17.90
CA LEU A 99 7.64 1.81 -18.81
C LEU A 99 6.27 2.36 -19.22
N PRO A 100 5.86 2.19 -20.49
CA PRO A 100 4.54 2.65 -20.93
C PRO A 100 3.41 1.79 -20.33
N PHE A 101 2.19 2.34 -20.36
CA PHE A 101 0.96 1.67 -19.96
C PHE A 101 0.87 1.29 -18.47
N GLU A 102 1.43 2.14 -17.60
CA GLU A 102 1.18 2.03 -16.17
C GLU A 102 -0.32 2.17 -15.89
N ASN A 103 -0.89 1.25 -15.13
CA ASN A 103 -2.29 1.31 -14.73
C ASN A 103 -2.36 1.92 -13.32
N PRO A 104 -3.15 2.99 -13.11
CA PRO A 104 -3.28 3.63 -11.81
C PRO A 104 -3.98 2.76 -10.76
N GLY A 105 -4.54 1.61 -11.13
CA GLY A 105 -5.34 0.80 -10.21
C GLY A 105 -6.54 1.58 -9.68
N ARG A 106 -6.99 1.27 -8.46
CA ARG A 106 -8.12 1.95 -7.83
C ARG A 106 -8.22 1.66 -6.34
N MET A 107 -8.24 2.74 -5.56
CA MET A 107 -8.89 2.72 -4.25
C MET A 107 -10.28 3.34 -4.39
N PRO A 108 -11.38 2.62 -4.08
CA PRO A 108 -12.73 3.11 -4.29
C PRO A 108 -13.12 4.16 -3.25
N ASP A 109 -13.99 5.08 -3.66
CA ASP A 109 -14.62 6.07 -2.79
C ASP A 109 -16.14 6.15 -3.06
N PRO A 110 -16.93 6.76 -2.15
CA PRO A 110 -18.38 6.88 -2.32
C PRO A 110 -18.83 7.60 -3.61
N ASP A 111 -18.09 8.62 -4.06
CA ASP A 111 -18.43 9.37 -5.26
C ASP A 111 -18.12 8.56 -6.52
N TRP A 112 -17.03 7.79 -6.52
CA TRP A 112 -16.75 6.83 -7.57
C TRP A 112 -17.88 5.79 -7.71
N LYS A 113 -18.31 5.16 -6.60
CA LYS A 113 -19.37 4.14 -6.66
C LYS A 113 -20.69 4.71 -7.18
N ARG A 114 -21.05 5.92 -6.72
CA ARG A 114 -22.25 6.62 -7.16
C ARG A 114 -22.26 6.91 -8.66
N ARG A 115 -21.12 7.27 -9.26
CA ARG A 115 -21.03 7.55 -10.71
C ARG A 115 -21.08 6.31 -11.56
N ASN A 116 -20.39 5.25 -11.14
CA ASN A 116 -20.24 4.05 -11.96
C ASN A 116 -21.43 3.10 -11.82
N TYR A 117 -22.08 3.07 -10.65
CA TYR A 117 -23.14 2.12 -10.35
C TYR A 117 -24.48 2.76 -9.98
N GLY A 118 -24.54 4.08 -9.78
CA GLY A 118 -25.77 4.75 -9.31
C GLY A 118 -26.18 4.36 -7.89
N GLN A 119 -25.25 3.82 -7.10
CA GLN A 119 -25.51 3.28 -5.76
C GLN A 119 -24.82 4.09 -4.67
N ALA A 120 -25.45 4.16 -3.50
CA ALA A 120 -24.83 4.69 -2.30
C ALA A 120 -23.76 3.73 -1.76
N TRP A 121 -22.79 4.28 -1.03
CA TRP A 121 -21.81 3.47 -0.30
C TRP A 121 -22.47 2.80 0.92
N SER A 122 -22.18 1.52 1.13
CA SER A 122 -22.68 0.72 2.24
C SER A 122 -21.56 0.27 3.17
N THR A 123 -21.89 -0.12 4.40
CA THR A 123 -20.90 -0.68 5.35
C THR A 123 -20.24 -1.94 4.80
N GLY A 124 -20.99 -2.78 4.07
CA GLY A 124 -20.43 -3.96 3.43
C GLY A 124 -19.37 -3.66 2.36
N ASP A 125 -19.49 -2.52 1.67
CA ASP A 125 -18.44 -2.06 0.75
C ASP A 125 -17.16 -1.69 1.52
N THR A 126 -17.29 -1.06 2.69
CA THR A 126 -16.16 -0.75 3.57
C THR A 126 -15.52 -2.04 4.11
N TYR A 127 -16.31 -3.02 4.53
CA TYR A 127 -15.79 -4.32 4.97
C TYR A 127 -14.98 -4.98 3.87
N ASN A 128 -15.47 -4.95 2.63
CA ASN A 128 -14.74 -5.49 1.49
C ASN A 128 -13.44 -4.73 1.20
N ALA A 129 -13.49 -3.40 1.21
CA ALA A 129 -12.30 -2.59 0.98
C ALA A 129 -11.24 -2.75 2.08
N ALA A 130 -11.65 -2.95 3.34
CA ALA A 130 -10.75 -3.01 4.50
C ALA A 130 -9.78 -4.20 4.48
N PHE A 131 -10.12 -5.29 3.78
CA PHE A 131 -9.24 -6.45 3.60
C PHE A 131 -8.77 -6.62 2.14
N GLY A 132 -8.89 -5.57 1.32
CA GLY A 132 -8.31 -5.52 -0.02
C GLY A 132 -9.17 -6.16 -1.13
N GLN A 133 -10.48 -6.29 -0.93
CA GLN A 133 -11.41 -6.93 -1.87
C GLN A 133 -12.50 -5.94 -2.36
N GLY A 134 -13.47 -6.46 -3.13
CA GLY A 134 -14.60 -5.69 -3.62
C GLY A 134 -14.22 -4.82 -4.82
N TYR A 135 -14.14 -3.51 -4.61
CA TYR A 135 -13.84 -2.55 -5.68
C TYR A 135 -12.39 -2.05 -5.69
N VAL A 136 -11.57 -2.57 -4.78
CA VAL A 136 -10.14 -2.29 -4.74
C VAL A 136 -9.43 -3.03 -5.87
N THR A 137 -8.57 -2.34 -6.60
CA THR A 137 -7.70 -2.95 -7.63
C THR A 137 -6.30 -2.37 -7.50
N VAL A 138 -5.28 -3.21 -7.49
CA VAL A 138 -3.88 -2.83 -7.28
C VAL A 138 -3.01 -3.54 -8.29
N THR A 139 -2.00 -2.87 -8.84
CA THR A 139 -0.98 -3.52 -9.68
C THR A 139 0.13 -4.13 -8.82
N PRO A 140 0.85 -5.17 -9.28
CA PRO A 140 1.99 -5.70 -8.54
C PRO A 140 3.04 -4.64 -8.20
N LEU A 141 3.26 -3.67 -9.09
CA LEU A 141 4.17 -2.55 -8.87
C LEU A 141 3.69 -1.65 -7.73
N GLN A 142 2.40 -1.29 -7.70
CA GLN A 142 1.82 -0.52 -6.60
C GLN A 142 1.91 -1.25 -5.27
N LEU A 143 1.66 -2.57 -5.25
CA LEU A 143 1.80 -3.35 -4.03
C LEU A 143 3.26 -3.39 -3.55
N ALA A 144 4.21 -3.55 -4.46
CA ALA A 144 5.63 -3.51 -4.13
C ALA A 144 6.04 -2.13 -3.55
N SER A 145 5.66 -1.03 -4.19
CA SER A 145 5.96 0.32 -3.71
C SER A 145 5.27 0.63 -2.37
N GLN A 146 4.04 0.17 -2.16
CA GLN A 146 3.36 0.30 -0.87
C GLN A 146 4.13 -0.46 0.23
N VAL A 147 4.47 -1.73 0.00
CA VAL A 147 5.21 -2.52 1.00
C VAL A 147 6.59 -1.91 1.26
N ALA A 148 7.30 -1.47 0.22
CA ALA A 148 8.57 -0.75 0.35
C ALA A 148 8.44 0.47 1.26
N THR A 149 7.39 1.29 1.05
CA THR A 149 7.08 2.46 1.89
C THR A 149 6.85 2.09 3.35
N LEU A 150 6.17 0.96 3.62
CA LEU A 150 5.87 0.53 4.99
C LEU A 150 7.11 0.01 5.72
N ILE A 151 8.05 -0.61 5.02
CA ILE A 151 9.24 -1.24 5.62
C ILE A 151 10.46 -0.31 5.67
N ASN A 152 10.50 0.74 4.85
CA ASN A 152 11.62 1.70 4.78
C ASN A 152 11.44 2.93 5.69
N GLY A 153 10.44 2.92 6.56
CA GLY A 153 10.20 4.02 7.51
C GLY A 153 9.21 5.08 7.04
N GLY A 154 8.55 4.90 5.89
CA GLY A 154 7.44 5.75 5.46
C GLY A 154 7.78 6.73 4.33
N THR A 155 8.72 6.38 3.46
CA THR A 155 9.03 7.19 2.27
C THR A 155 8.67 6.39 1.01
N LEU A 156 7.72 6.90 0.23
CA LEU A 156 7.37 6.33 -1.07
C LEU A 156 8.33 6.88 -2.11
N TYR A 157 9.14 5.99 -2.69
CA TYR A 157 10.04 6.31 -3.79
C TYR A 157 9.39 5.98 -5.13
N GLN A 158 9.78 6.72 -6.17
CA GLN A 158 9.48 6.40 -7.55
C GLN A 158 10.17 5.08 -7.92
N PRO A 159 9.43 4.03 -8.31
CA PRO A 159 10.04 2.84 -8.83
C PRO A 159 10.71 3.15 -10.18
N THR A 160 11.93 2.67 -10.36
CA THR A 160 12.69 2.91 -11.59
C THR A 160 13.41 1.63 -12.04
N VAL A 161 13.51 1.47 -13.36
CA VAL A 161 14.38 0.44 -13.98
C VAL A 161 15.73 1.02 -14.42
N ILE A 162 15.91 2.34 -14.26
CA ILE A 162 17.12 3.06 -14.64
C ILE A 162 18.10 3.04 -13.46
N ARG A 163 19.30 2.52 -13.71
CA ARG A 163 20.39 2.56 -12.74
C ARG A 163 21.19 3.86 -12.89
N GLU A 164 21.64 4.18 -14.08
CA GLU A 164 22.45 5.37 -14.37
C GLU A 164 22.38 5.67 -15.86
N PHE A 165 22.64 6.92 -16.22
CA PHE A 165 22.80 7.32 -17.62
C PHE A 165 24.29 7.36 -17.96
N LEU A 166 24.65 6.75 -19.08
CA LEU A 166 26.03 6.64 -19.57
C LEU A 166 26.20 7.41 -20.88
N ASP A 167 27.38 7.97 -21.11
CA ASP A 167 27.78 8.50 -22.42
C ASP A 167 28.21 7.37 -23.39
N GLU A 168 28.63 7.75 -24.61
CA GLU A 168 29.08 6.78 -25.63
C GLU A 168 30.35 6.03 -25.19
N GLU A 169 31.15 6.62 -24.30
CA GLU A 169 32.38 6.06 -23.75
C GLU A 169 32.17 5.23 -22.47
N GLY A 170 30.94 5.16 -21.95
CA GLY A 170 30.59 4.43 -20.73
C GLY A 170 30.86 5.18 -19.43
N ASN A 171 31.11 6.49 -19.47
CA ASN A 171 31.20 7.32 -18.28
C ASN A 171 29.79 7.69 -17.78
N VAL A 172 29.64 7.78 -16.46
CA VAL A 172 28.38 8.16 -15.82
C VAL A 172 28.09 9.64 -16.08
N LEU A 173 27.01 9.92 -16.81
CA LEU A 173 26.47 11.26 -17.02
C LEU A 173 25.62 11.70 -15.82
N GLU A 174 24.74 10.81 -15.38
CA GLU A 174 23.85 11.04 -14.25
C GLU A 174 23.85 9.79 -13.37
N PRO A 175 24.34 9.89 -12.12
CA PRO A 175 24.32 8.78 -11.18
C PRO A 175 22.89 8.51 -10.69
N PHE A 176 22.68 7.31 -10.17
CA PHE A 176 21.42 6.95 -9.51
C PHE A 176 21.10 7.91 -8.37
N GLU A 177 19.93 8.54 -8.41
CA GLU A 177 19.36 9.31 -7.30
C GLU A 177 17.91 8.86 -7.05
N PRO A 178 17.55 8.43 -5.83
CA PRO A 178 16.19 8.00 -5.55
C PRO A 178 15.24 9.20 -5.48
N HIS A 179 14.19 9.19 -6.30
CA HIS A 179 13.17 10.24 -6.29
C HIS A 179 12.07 9.94 -5.27
N VAL A 180 11.82 10.90 -4.37
CA VAL A 180 10.73 10.80 -3.38
C VAL A 180 9.42 11.24 -4.03
N LEU A 181 8.44 10.35 -4.06
CA LEU A 181 7.07 10.65 -4.49
C LEU A 181 6.21 11.18 -3.34
N ARG A 182 6.38 10.62 -2.13
CA ARG A 182 5.51 10.93 -1.00
C ARG A 182 6.15 10.60 0.34
N ASP A 183 6.11 11.55 1.27
CA ASP A 183 6.60 11.38 2.64
C ASP A 183 5.46 11.04 3.60
N VAL A 184 5.08 9.77 3.74
CA VAL A 184 3.96 9.38 4.62
C VAL A 184 4.30 9.50 6.10
N ASN A 185 5.58 9.45 6.47
CA ASN A 185 6.02 9.73 7.83
C ASN A 185 6.67 11.11 7.93
N THR A 186 6.01 12.04 8.65
CA THR A 186 6.49 13.42 8.79
C THR A 186 7.78 13.54 9.60
N ASP A 187 8.13 12.52 10.38
CA ASP A 187 9.31 12.52 11.24
C ASP A 187 10.60 12.33 10.42
N ASN A 188 10.49 11.79 9.20
CA ASN A 188 11.62 11.62 8.28
C ASN A 188 12.04 12.93 7.61
N VAL A 189 11.19 13.96 7.63
CA VAL A 189 11.43 15.23 6.93
C VAL A 189 11.61 16.36 7.95
N PRO A 190 12.80 17.00 8.00
CA PRO A 190 13.06 18.14 8.87
C PRO A 190 11.97 19.22 8.78
N ARG A 191 11.64 19.87 9.90
CA ARG A 191 10.53 20.84 9.95
C ARG A 191 10.70 22.04 9.02
N ASN A 192 11.93 22.39 8.66
CA ASN A 192 12.29 23.48 7.75
C ASN A 192 12.29 23.05 6.27
N GLU A 193 12.06 21.78 5.97
CA GLU A 193 11.99 21.26 4.61
C GLU A 193 10.55 20.95 4.21
N PRO A 194 10.19 21.20 2.94
CA PRO A 194 8.87 20.90 2.44
C PRO A 194 8.64 19.39 2.38
N LEU A 195 7.44 18.97 2.78
CA LEU A 195 6.98 17.59 2.55
C LEU A 195 6.75 17.37 1.06
N THR A 196 6.85 16.12 0.60
CA THR A 196 6.38 15.76 -0.74
C THR A 196 4.98 15.15 -0.63
N LEU A 197 4.00 15.70 -1.36
CA LEU A 197 2.65 15.12 -1.51
C LEU A 197 2.44 14.61 -2.94
N LEU A 198 1.55 13.62 -3.11
CA LEU A 198 1.18 13.13 -4.43
C LEU A 198 0.37 14.18 -5.19
N LEU A 199 0.46 14.16 -6.53
CA LEU A 199 -0.33 15.01 -7.41
C LEU A 199 -1.85 14.85 -7.17
N LEU A 200 -2.29 13.62 -6.87
CA LEU A 200 -3.67 13.32 -6.49
C LEU A 200 -4.08 14.06 -5.20
N GLU A 201 -3.21 14.10 -4.20
CA GLU A 201 -3.49 14.75 -2.92
C GLU A 201 -3.54 16.27 -3.06
N ASP A 202 -2.61 16.84 -3.84
CA ASP A 202 -2.63 18.26 -4.16
C ASP A 202 -3.93 18.66 -4.87
N MET A 203 -4.37 17.84 -5.85
CA MET A 203 -5.66 18.02 -6.52
C MET A 203 -6.82 17.98 -5.53
N LEU A 204 -6.84 17.03 -4.61
CA LEU A 204 -7.90 16.94 -3.59
C LEU A 204 -7.86 18.12 -2.60
N LEU A 205 -6.68 18.66 -2.30
CA LEU A 205 -6.49 19.78 -1.37
C LEU A 205 -6.84 21.14 -1.98
N LYS A 206 -6.38 21.41 -3.20
CA LYS A 206 -6.42 22.74 -3.83
C LYS A 206 -7.45 22.85 -4.94
N GLY A 207 -7.95 21.72 -5.41
CA GLY A 207 -8.97 21.67 -6.45
C GLY A 207 -8.51 22.41 -7.71
N PRO A 208 -9.27 23.42 -8.19
CA PRO A 208 -8.93 24.19 -9.39
C PRO A 208 -7.54 24.82 -9.41
N THR A 209 -6.94 25.10 -8.25
CA THR A 209 -5.63 25.76 -8.16
C THR A 209 -4.47 24.80 -7.87
N SER A 210 -4.74 23.49 -7.91
CA SER A 210 -3.71 22.45 -7.84
C SER A 210 -2.78 22.49 -9.05
N LEU A 211 -1.56 21.97 -8.88
CA LEU A 211 -0.57 21.89 -9.94
C LEU A 211 -1.12 21.11 -11.15
N ALA A 212 -1.80 19.99 -10.90
CA ALA A 212 -2.45 19.21 -11.95
C ALA A 212 -3.42 20.04 -12.79
N CYS A 213 -4.32 20.78 -12.13
CA CYS A 213 -5.38 21.51 -12.80
C CYS A 213 -4.89 22.71 -13.62
N ILE A 214 -3.83 23.39 -13.18
CA ILE A 214 -3.29 24.57 -13.86
C ILE A 214 -2.29 24.21 -14.96
N CYS A 215 -1.66 23.03 -14.89
CA CYS A 215 -0.72 22.54 -15.91
C CYS A 215 -1.39 21.70 -17.01
N GLU A 216 -2.59 21.19 -16.78
CA GLU A 216 -3.29 20.32 -17.73
C GLU A 216 -3.98 21.10 -18.83
N GLU A 217 -3.49 21.03 -20.07
CA GLU A 217 -4.01 21.83 -21.19
C GLU A 217 -5.50 21.59 -21.47
N SER A 218 -5.98 20.37 -21.22
CA SER A 218 -7.39 20.00 -21.38
C SER A 218 -8.30 20.45 -20.23
N SER A 219 -7.72 20.92 -19.12
CA SER A 219 -8.46 21.36 -17.93
C SER A 219 -9.14 22.70 -18.18
N GLU A 220 -10.34 22.89 -17.63
CA GLU A 220 -11.02 24.20 -17.63
C GLU A 220 -10.27 25.25 -16.78
N PHE A 221 -9.33 24.81 -15.95
CA PHE A 221 -8.51 25.63 -15.05
C PHE A 221 -7.08 25.84 -15.55
N TYR A 222 -6.77 25.43 -16.78
CA TYR A 222 -5.44 25.58 -17.37
C TYR A 222 -4.95 27.03 -17.34
N ASP A 223 -3.75 27.22 -16.80
CA ASP A 223 -3.08 28.51 -16.75
C ASP A 223 -1.56 28.31 -16.94
N PRO A 224 -1.04 28.42 -18.18
CA PRO A 224 0.37 28.19 -18.47
C PRO A 224 1.30 29.20 -17.78
N ALA A 225 0.80 30.38 -17.40
CA ALA A 225 1.60 31.36 -16.69
C ALA A 225 1.81 30.99 -15.20
N ARG A 226 1.00 30.05 -14.68
CA ARG A 226 1.07 29.54 -13.31
C ARG A 226 1.50 28.09 -13.22
N CYS A 227 1.62 27.40 -14.35
CA CYS A 227 2.20 26.07 -14.41
C CYS A 227 3.73 26.15 -14.21
N ASP A 228 4.17 25.95 -12.97
CA ASP A 228 5.59 25.88 -12.59
C ASP A 228 5.79 24.71 -11.61
N PRO A 229 6.02 23.48 -12.11
CA PRO A 229 6.23 22.31 -11.26
C PRO A 229 7.43 22.44 -10.31
N GLU A 230 8.52 23.07 -10.75
CA GLU A 230 9.75 23.19 -9.95
C GLU A 230 9.58 24.16 -8.77
N GLY A 231 8.92 25.30 -9.03
CA GLY A 231 8.61 26.33 -8.04
C GLY A 231 7.34 26.10 -7.23
N TYR A 232 6.51 25.09 -7.57
CA TYR A 232 5.23 24.85 -6.91
C TYR A 232 5.40 24.54 -5.42
N ARG A 233 4.89 25.42 -4.55
CA ARG A 233 4.86 25.24 -3.10
C ARG A 233 3.50 25.62 -2.56
N ASN A 234 3.07 24.91 -1.53
CA ASN A 234 1.83 25.21 -0.84
C ASN A 234 1.89 24.74 0.62
N VAL A 235 0.83 24.98 1.39
CA VAL A 235 0.78 24.63 2.82
C VAL A 235 -0.29 23.59 3.10
N VAL A 236 0.06 22.64 3.96
CA VAL A 236 -0.81 21.59 4.50
C VAL A 236 -0.77 21.60 6.02
N ASN A 237 -1.92 21.39 6.66
CA ASN A 237 -1.99 21.15 8.10
C ASN A 237 -1.75 19.66 8.39
N VAL A 238 -0.66 19.35 9.09
CA VAL A 238 -0.32 18.00 9.57
C VAL A 238 -0.63 17.78 11.06
N GLY A 239 -1.12 18.82 11.74
CA GLY A 239 -1.52 18.76 13.14
C GLY A 239 -2.98 18.35 13.34
N GLU A 240 -3.39 18.30 14.59
CA GLU A 240 -4.78 18.04 14.98
C GLU A 240 -5.65 19.30 14.83
N GLU A 241 -6.96 19.14 14.84
CA GLU A 241 -7.93 20.24 14.69
C GLU A 241 -7.70 21.38 15.69
N PHE A 242 -7.35 21.05 16.93
CA PHE A 242 -7.10 22.01 18.01
C PHE A 242 -5.61 22.34 18.22
N ALA A 243 -4.72 21.76 17.42
CA ALA A 243 -3.28 21.98 17.47
C ALA A 243 -2.70 21.90 16.04
N PRO A 244 -3.06 22.85 15.16
CA PRO A 244 -2.63 22.81 13.77
C PRO A 244 -1.12 23.00 13.66
N ILE A 245 -0.51 22.23 12.75
CA ILE A 245 0.90 22.33 12.41
C ILE A 245 0.95 22.52 10.90
N GLU A 246 1.19 23.75 10.48
CA GLU A 246 1.35 24.06 9.07
C GLU A 246 2.75 23.66 8.60
N ARG A 247 2.80 22.89 7.51
CA ARG A 247 4.03 22.49 6.81
C ARG A 247 3.93 22.92 5.35
N GLU A 248 5.02 23.43 4.81
CA GLU A 248 5.15 23.58 3.37
C GLU A 248 5.18 22.18 2.72
N TYR A 249 4.62 22.06 1.53
CA TYR A 249 4.77 20.90 0.69
C TYR A 249 5.03 21.27 -0.78
N LYS A 250 5.67 20.33 -1.48
CA LYS A 250 5.87 20.30 -2.93
C LYS A 250 5.21 19.03 -3.50
N VAL A 251 5.12 18.96 -4.83
CA VAL A 251 4.65 17.77 -5.55
C VAL A 251 5.77 17.31 -6.48
N HIS A 252 6.11 16.02 -6.45
CA HIS A 252 7.05 15.43 -7.42
C HIS A 252 6.30 15.04 -8.68
N ILE A 253 6.83 15.45 -9.84
CA ILE A 253 6.32 15.06 -11.15
C ILE A 253 7.33 14.11 -11.77
N PRO A 254 6.97 12.84 -12.02
CA PRO A 254 7.83 11.91 -12.74
C PRO A 254 8.26 12.49 -14.10
N TYR A 255 9.49 12.23 -14.52
CA TYR A 255 10.05 12.77 -15.78
C TYR A 255 9.21 12.43 -17.03
N ASN A 256 8.52 11.30 -17.02
CA ASN A 256 7.67 10.82 -18.10
C ASN A 256 6.18 11.17 -17.91
N TYR A 257 5.84 11.97 -16.89
CA TYR A 257 4.47 12.37 -16.65
C TYR A 257 4.06 13.54 -17.55
N GLU A 258 3.01 13.34 -18.33
CA GLU A 258 2.42 14.38 -19.18
C GLU A 258 1.07 14.85 -18.63
N PHE A 259 0.88 16.15 -18.50
CA PHE A 259 -0.40 16.78 -18.11
C PHE A 259 -1.40 16.82 -19.29
N ALA A 260 -1.61 15.69 -19.99
CA ALA A 260 -2.30 15.68 -21.28
C ALA A 260 -3.71 15.03 -21.27
N ASN A 261 -4.07 14.28 -20.23
CA ASN A 261 -5.13 13.26 -20.38
C ASN A 261 -6.44 13.55 -19.62
N GLY A 262 -6.60 14.71 -18.99
CA GLY A 262 -7.76 15.02 -18.14
C GLY A 262 -7.89 14.08 -16.94
N ALA A 263 -6.84 13.33 -16.59
CA ALA A 263 -6.96 12.14 -15.74
C ALA A 263 -7.09 12.50 -14.25
N VAL A 264 -6.51 13.64 -13.86
CA VAL A 264 -6.41 14.07 -12.47
C VAL A 264 -7.38 15.23 -12.18
N CYS A 265 -7.42 16.27 -13.03
CA CYS A 265 -8.27 17.43 -12.80
C CYS A 265 -9.71 17.23 -13.28
N GLN A 266 -10.50 16.52 -12.48
CA GLN A 266 -11.92 16.29 -12.73
C GLN A 266 -12.76 16.96 -11.65
N PRO A 267 -13.65 17.94 -11.96
CA PRO A 267 -14.37 18.73 -10.96
C PRO A 267 -15.15 17.91 -9.93
N VAL A 268 -15.62 16.76 -10.39
CA VAL A 268 -16.37 15.82 -9.59
C VAL A 268 -15.52 15.13 -8.51
N ARG A 269 -14.19 15.04 -8.65
CA ARG A 269 -13.28 14.48 -7.65
C ARG A 269 -12.98 15.44 -6.49
N PHE A 270 -13.34 16.72 -6.61
CA PHE A 270 -13.07 17.68 -5.55
C PHE A 270 -13.89 17.35 -4.29
N PRO A 271 -13.25 17.33 -3.10
CA PRO A 271 -13.95 17.10 -1.85
C PRO A 271 -15.05 18.13 -1.64
N ARG A 272 -16.13 17.71 -1.00
CA ARG A 272 -17.20 18.64 -0.64
C ARG A 272 -16.73 19.52 0.52
N PRO A 273 -17.18 20.79 0.62
CA PRO A 273 -16.82 21.66 1.73
C PRO A 273 -17.14 21.08 3.12
N THR A 274 -18.16 20.22 3.20
CA THR A 274 -18.59 19.55 4.44
C THR A 274 -17.77 18.32 4.82
N SER A 275 -16.85 17.89 3.96
CA SER A 275 -15.96 16.75 4.19
C SER A 275 -14.64 17.00 3.44
N PRO A 276 -13.82 17.97 3.90
CA PRO A 276 -12.57 18.30 3.24
C PRO A 276 -11.60 17.12 3.28
N TYR A 277 -10.77 17.02 2.24
CA TYR A 277 -9.67 16.07 2.23
C TYR A 277 -8.57 16.54 3.18
N GLN A 278 -7.99 15.59 3.91
CA GLN A 278 -6.81 15.81 4.71
C GLN A 278 -5.82 14.69 4.34
N PRO A 279 -4.54 14.97 4.07
CA PRO A 279 -3.58 13.91 3.79
C PRO A 279 -3.45 12.94 4.95
N ALA A 280 -3.09 11.69 4.65
CA ALA A 280 -2.78 10.70 5.66
C ALA A 280 -1.28 10.72 5.98
N PHE A 281 -0.95 10.58 7.26
CA PHE A 281 0.42 10.42 7.72
C PHE A 281 0.49 9.24 8.70
N LEU A 282 1.59 8.50 8.66
CA LEU A 282 1.86 7.33 9.49
C LEU A 282 2.94 7.69 10.51
N SER A 283 2.73 7.29 11.76
CA SER A 283 3.76 7.37 12.79
C SER A 283 4.70 6.17 12.72
N SER A 284 5.94 6.33 13.16
CA SER A 284 6.90 5.23 13.27
C SER A 284 6.35 4.07 14.11
N ALA A 285 5.64 4.36 15.20
CA ALA A 285 4.98 3.33 16.02
C ALA A 285 3.94 2.51 15.22
N SER A 286 3.19 3.14 14.31
CA SER A 286 2.25 2.42 13.44
C SER A 286 2.98 1.51 12.45
N LEU A 287 4.10 1.99 11.89
CA LEU A 287 4.94 1.22 10.98
C LEU A 287 5.58 0.01 11.68
N ASP A 288 6.04 0.18 12.93
CA ASP A 288 6.60 -0.90 13.74
C ASP A 288 5.57 -2.00 14.04
N ILE A 289 4.31 -1.64 14.31
CA ILE A 289 3.22 -2.61 14.49
C ILE A 289 2.99 -3.42 13.21
N ILE A 290 3.02 -2.77 12.04
CA ILE A 290 2.86 -3.45 10.75
C ILE A 290 4.02 -4.42 10.52
N ARG A 291 5.27 -3.96 10.73
CA ARG A 291 6.47 -4.80 10.62
C ARG A 291 6.43 -5.97 11.60
N GLN A 292 5.98 -5.76 12.83
CA GLN A 292 5.82 -6.86 13.79
C GLN A 292 4.79 -7.89 13.29
N GLY A 293 3.67 -7.43 12.74
CA GLY A 293 2.66 -8.33 12.17
C GLY A 293 3.17 -9.16 10.99
N THR A 294 4.02 -8.59 10.12
CA THR A 294 4.64 -9.33 9.00
C THR A 294 5.76 -10.27 9.45
N LEU A 295 6.44 -9.97 10.56
CA LEU A 295 7.37 -10.89 11.21
C LEU A 295 6.61 -12.08 11.82
N ASP A 296 5.56 -11.80 12.59
CA ASP A 296 4.75 -12.82 13.26
C ASP A 296 4.01 -13.71 12.25
N ALA A 297 3.67 -13.19 11.06
CA ALA A 297 3.15 -14.02 9.98
C ALA A 297 4.11 -15.16 9.61
N VAL A 298 5.43 -14.95 9.71
CA VAL A 298 6.45 -15.95 9.40
C VAL A 298 6.80 -16.79 10.63
N TYR A 299 6.99 -16.17 11.79
CA TYR A 299 7.62 -16.84 12.93
C TYR A 299 6.69 -17.19 14.09
N ALA A 300 5.50 -16.60 14.19
CA ALA A 300 4.57 -16.90 15.27
C ALA A 300 3.78 -18.20 15.00
N GLU A 301 3.39 -18.89 16.07
CA GLU A 301 2.48 -20.03 15.98
C GLU A 301 1.16 -19.60 15.31
N GLY A 302 0.72 -20.36 14.30
CA GLY A 302 -0.47 -20.03 13.49
C GLY A 302 -0.23 -18.95 12.43
N GLY A 303 0.99 -18.41 12.30
CA GLY A 303 1.37 -17.48 11.24
C GLY A 303 1.12 -18.05 9.84
N THR A 304 0.56 -17.22 8.95
CA THR A 304 0.16 -17.67 7.60
C THR A 304 1.32 -17.85 6.61
N ALA A 305 2.53 -17.42 6.97
CA ALA A 305 3.70 -17.35 6.11
C ALA A 305 4.90 -18.17 6.64
N GLY A 306 4.67 -19.19 7.48
CA GLY A 306 5.75 -19.97 8.10
C GLY A 306 6.78 -20.58 7.14
N ASN A 307 6.36 -20.95 5.93
CA ASN A 307 7.26 -21.51 4.91
C ASN A 307 8.23 -20.48 4.30
N ALA A 308 8.10 -19.19 4.63
CA ALA A 308 8.97 -18.15 4.09
C ALA A 308 10.31 -18.06 4.82
N ASP A 309 10.45 -18.71 5.97
CA ASP A 309 11.70 -18.72 6.72
C ASP A 309 12.84 -19.32 5.90
N LEU A 310 13.94 -18.55 5.78
CA LEU A 310 15.16 -18.99 5.13
C LEU A 310 16.13 -19.66 6.11
N GLY A 311 15.94 -19.48 7.42
CA GLY A 311 16.76 -20.09 8.47
C GLY A 311 18.12 -19.40 8.72
N TYR A 312 18.60 -18.56 7.82
CA TYR A 312 19.87 -17.82 7.95
C TYR A 312 19.75 -16.30 7.76
N VAL A 313 18.60 -15.82 7.27
CA VAL A 313 18.23 -14.41 7.21
C VAL A 313 16.80 -14.28 7.72
N VAL A 314 16.54 -13.29 8.56
CA VAL A 314 15.19 -13.04 9.10
C VAL A 314 14.33 -12.41 8.00
N VAL A 315 13.16 -13.00 7.75
CA VAL A 315 12.22 -12.58 6.70
C VAL A 315 10.96 -11.97 7.32
N GLY A 316 10.51 -10.85 6.78
CA GLY A 316 9.14 -10.37 7.01
C GLY A 316 8.30 -10.62 5.77
N GLY A 317 7.02 -10.97 5.92
CA GLY A 317 6.16 -11.12 4.76
C GLY A 317 4.68 -11.30 5.07
N LYS A 318 3.87 -11.30 4.01
CA LYS A 318 2.42 -11.46 4.13
C LYS A 318 1.85 -12.15 2.89
N THR A 319 0.98 -13.13 3.14
CA THR A 319 0.17 -13.82 2.13
C THR A 319 -1.05 -13.00 1.73
N GLY A 320 -1.55 -13.22 0.52
CA GLY A 320 -2.83 -12.70 0.06
C GLY A 320 -3.53 -13.66 -0.88
N THR A 321 -4.86 -13.62 -0.86
CA THR A 321 -5.74 -14.39 -1.74
C THR A 321 -6.79 -13.43 -2.28
N ALA A 322 -6.78 -13.17 -3.59
CA ALA A 322 -7.68 -12.21 -4.21
C ALA A 322 -8.74 -12.96 -5.04
N GLU A 323 -10.02 -12.82 -4.68
CA GLU A 323 -11.09 -13.48 -5.41
C GLU A 323 -11.35 -12.70 -6.70
N TYR A 324 -11.65 -13.41 -7.80
CA TYR A 324 -11.86 -12.74 -9.07
C TYR A 324 -12.94 -13.43 -9.91
N CYS A 325 -13.54 -12.65 -10.80
CA CYS A 325 -14.45 -13.15 -11.81
C CYS A 325 -14.44 -12.22 -13.03
N ASP A 326 -13.40 -12.37 -13.84
CA ASP A 326 -13.10 -11.55 -15.01
C ASP A 326 -13.73 -12.11 -16.30
N ASP A 327 -13.42 -11.48 -17.43
CA ASP A 327 -13.87 -11.85 -18.77
C ASP A 327 -13.24 -13.15 -19.31
N ILE A 328 -12.24 -13.69 -18.62
CA ILE A 328 -11.59 -14.97 -18.94
C ILE A 328 -12.23 -16.11 -18.12
N ALA A 329 -12.34 -15.95 -16.80
CA ALA A 329 -12.89 -16.96 -15.88
C ALA A 329 -14.39 -17.18 -16.05
N ARG A 330 -15.16 -16.14 -16.40
CA ARG A 330 -16.61 -16.24 -16.64
C ARG A 330 -16.97 -17.24 -17.75
N PRO A 331 -16.47 -17.10 -18.99
CA PRO A 331 -16.80 -18.03 -20.07
C PRO A 331 -16.27 -19.45 -19.82
N LEU A 332 -15.23 -19.60 -18.99
CA LEU A 332 -14.69 -20.90 -18.58
C LEU A 332 -15.51 -21.58 -17.47
N GLY A 333 -16.52 -20.90 -16.92
CA GLY A 333 -17.40 -21.45 -15.89
C GLY A 333 -16.77 -21.51 -14.50
N TYR A 334 -15.68 -20.78 -14.26
CA TYR A 334 -15.01 -20.76 -12.94
C TYR A 334 -15.74 -19.91 -11.91
N CYS A 335 -16.51 -18.90 -12.33
CA CYS A 335 -17.22 -18.00 -11.43
C CYS A 335 -18.46 -18.63 -10.76
N VAL A 336 -18.25 -19.51 -9.79
CA VAL A 336 -19.34 -20.14 -9.03
C VAL A 336 -19.64 -19.31 -7.77
N PRO A 337 -20.84 -18.73 -7.60
CA PRO A 337 -21.16 -17.94 -6.41
C PRO A 337 -20.86 -18.69 -5.10
N GLY A 338 -20.10 -18.05 -4.20
CA GLY A 338 -19.64 -18.66 -2.94
C GLY A 338 -18.40 -19.56 -3.08
N SER A 339 -17.87 -19.71 -4.28
CA SER A 339 -16.63 -20.45 -4.57
C SER A 339 -15.96 -19.84 -5.82
N TRP A 340 -15.69 -18.53 -5.76
CA TRP A 340 -14.98 -17.85 -6.83
C TRP A 340 -13.53 -18.33 -6.90
N PRO A 341 -12.92 -18.34 -8.11
CA PRO A 341 -11.51 -18.62 -8.22
C PRO A 341 -10.72 -17.47 -7.59
N ALA A 342 -9.48 -17.77 -7.21
CA ALA A 342 -8.61 -16.79 -6.55
C ALA A 342 -7.23 -16.71 -7.20
N HIS A 343 -6.63 -15.52 -7.14
CA HIS A 343 -5.22 -15.30 -7.42
C HIS A 343 -4.42 -15.47 -6.14
N ALA A 344 -3.22 -16.06 -6.25
CA ALA A 344 -2.30 -16.20 -5.14
C ALA A 344 -1.33 -15.02 -5.11
N TRP A 345 -1.19 -14.39 -3.95
CA TRP A 345 -0.26 -13.29 -3.70
C TRP A 345 0.65 -13.59 -2.52
N TYR A 346 1.89 -13.14 -2.62
CA TYR A 346 2.79 -13.06 -1.48
C TYR A 346 3.76 -11.89 -1.66
N ALA A 347 3.97 -11.13 -0.60
CA ALA A 347 5.02 -10.12 -0.51
C ALA A 347 5.97 -10.49 0.63
N GLY A 348 7.27 -10.55 0.35
CA GLY A 348 8.30 -10.86 1.34
C GLY A 348 9.51 -9.96 1.18
N TYR A 349 10.12 -9.57 2.29
CA TYR A 349 11.31 -8.73 2.33
C TYR A 349 12.33 -9.22 3.36
N ALA A 350 13.59 -8.93 3.10
CA ALA A 350 14.70 -9.36 3.95
C ALA A 350 15.96 -8.50 3.74
N PRO A 351 16.89 -8.48 4.72
CA PRO A 351 16.68 -8.87 6.12
C PRO A 351 15.59 -8.03 6.80
N PHE A 352 14.90 -8.59 7.79
CA PHE A 352 13.78 -7.91 8.45
C PHE A 352 14.14 -6.55 9.04
N GLU A 353 15.29 -6.44 9.72
CA GLU A 353 15.73 -5.23 10.43
C GLU A 353 16.12 -4.10 9.47
N ASN A 354 16.89 -4.44 8.43
CA ASN A 354 17.35 -3.51 7.39
C ASN A 354 17.08 -4.13 6.01
N PRO A 355 15.85 -3.97 5.47
CA PRO A 355 15.46 -4.61 4.23
C PRO A 355 16.31 -4.12 3.06
N GLU A 356 16.91 -5.06 2.32
CA GLU A 356 17.66 -4.76 1.09
C GLU A 356 16.97 -5.30 -0.16
N ILE A 357 16.07 -6.27 -0.01
CA ILE A 357 15.26 -6.82 -1.09
C ILE A 357 13.81 -6.98 -0.65
N LEU A 358 12.89 -6.64 -1.56
CA LEU A 358 11.47 -6.90 -1.48
C LEU A 358 11.05 -7.62 -2.77
N ILE A 359 10.27 -8.69 -2.63
CA ILE A 359 9.76 -9.47 -3.75
C ILE A 359 8.24 -9.62 -3.58
N VAL A 360 7.51 -9.36 -4.65
CA VAL A 360 6.06 -9.60 -4.74
C VAL A 360 5.83 -10.64 -5.82
N ALA A 361 5.17 -11.75 -5.46
CA ALA A 361 4.69 -12.74 -6.41
C ALA A 361 3.16 -12.63 -6.55
N PHE A 362 2.74 -12.60 -7.81
CA PHE A 362 1.34 -12.70 -8.23
C PHE A 362 1.19 -13.89 -9.17
N VAL A 363 0.31 -14.83 -8.82
CA VAL A 363 -0.01 -15.97 -9.67
C VAL A 363 -1.49 -15.95 -10.01
N TYR A 364 -1.79 -15.66 -11.28
CA TYR A 364 -3.13 -15.68 -11.81
C TYR A 364 -3.73 -17.08 -11.67
N ASN A 365 -4.95 -17.14 -11.15
CA ASN A 365 -5.65 -18.39 -10.81
C ASN A 365 -4.83 -19.34 -9.90
N GLY A 366 -3.94 -18.79 -9.07
CA GLY A 366 -3.06 -19.57 -8.20
C GLY A 366 -3.73 -20.11 -6.93
N GLY A 367 -4.95 -19.69 -6.59
CA GLY A 367 -5.59 -20.09 -5.35
C GLY A 367 -4.92 -19.45 -4.12
N GLU A 368 -4.45 -20.28 -3.19
CA GLU A 368 -3.92 -19.83 -1.90
C GLU A 368 -2.50 -19.25 -2.00
N GLY A 369 -2.30 -18.04 -1.47
CA GLY A 369 -1.01 -17.34 -1.45
C GLY A 369 0.13 -18.12 -0.78
N SER A 370 -0.14 -18.77 0.35
CA SER A 370 0.84 -19.51 1.16
C SER A 370 1.40 -20.75 0.44
N GLY A 371 0.60 -21.38 -0.43
CA GLY A 371 0.95 -22.62 -1.10
C GLY A 371 1.60 -22.44 -2.47
N ILE A 372 1.36 -21.30 -3.14
CA ILE A 372 1.77 -21.09 -4.54
C ILE A 372 2.67 -19.86 -4.69
N ALA A 373 2.25 -18.69 -4.23
CA ALA A 373 3.02 -17.46 -4.43
C ALA A 373 4.21 -17.36 -3.44
N LEU A 374 4.03 -17.81 -2.21
CA LEU A 374 5.07 -17.77 -1.18
C LEU A 374 6.31 -18.59 -1.57
N PRO A 375 6.22 -19.85 -2.03
CA PRO A 375 7.40 -20.61 -2.46
C PRO A 375 8.22 -19.91 -3.56
N VAL A 376 7.55 -19.25 -4.53
CA VAL A 376 8.23 -18.49 -5.58
C VAL A 376 9.09 -17.37 -4.99
N VAL A 377 8.55 -16.64 -4.01
CA VAL A 377 9.30 -15.57 -3.33
C VAL A 377 10.43 -16.13 -2.49
N GLN A 378 10.18 -17.20 -1.73
CA GLN A 378 11.19 -17.84 -0.90
C GLN A 378 12.38 -18.32 -1.74
N GLU A 379 12.13 -19.03 -2.84
CA GLU A 379 13.17 -19.52 -3.75
C GLU A 379 13.96 -18.37 -4.39
N THR A 380 13.26 -17.32 -4.85
CA THR A 380 13.90 -16.15 -5.44
C THR A 380 14.78 -15.40 -4.42
N MET A 381 14.29 -15.24 -3.19
CA MET A 381 15.02 -14.59 -2.11
C MET A 381 16.25 -15.40 -1.68
N ASN A 382 16.10 -16.72 -1.57
CA ASN A 382 17.21 -17.63 -1.29
C ASN A 382 18.29 -17.53 -2.37
N ALA A 383 17.90 -17.54 -3.66
CA ALA A 383 18.82 -17.37 -4.78
C ALA A 383 19.55 -16.02 -4.73
N TYR A 384 18.84 -14.92 -4.41
CA TYR A 384 19.45 -13.60 -4.24
C TYR A 384 20.56 -13.60 -3.18
N PHE A 385 20.30 -14.14 -1.98
CA PHE A 385 21.31 -14.17 -0.91
C PHE A 385 22.48 -15.12 -1.22
N GLN A 386 22.23 -16.22 -1.95
CA GLN A 386 23.32 -17.10 -2.41
C GLN A 386 24.22 -16.40 -3.42
N LEU A 387 23.66 -15.70 -4.41
CA LEU A 387 24.42 -14.95 -5.40
C LEU A 387 25.23 -13.82 -4.73
N LYS A 388 24.63 -13.13 -3.76
CA LYS A 388 25.33 -12.10 -2.98
C LYS A 388 26.51 -12.68 -2.21
N ALA A 389 26.32 -13.79 -1.49
CA ALA A 389 27.38 -14.44 -0.75
C ALA A 389 28.55 -14.89 -1.65
N ASN A 390 28.25 -15.41 -2.85
CA ASN A 390 29.26 -15.81 -3.83
C ASN A 390 30.03 -14.60 -4.39
N ALA A 391 29.34 -13.51 -4.72
CA ALA A 391 30.00 -12.29 -5.20
C ALA A 391 30.94 -11.68 -4.14
N GLU A 392 30.54 -11.76 -2.86
CA GLU A 392 31.39 -11.35 -1.75
C GLU A 392 32.60 -12.27 -1.52
N SER A 393 32.48 -13.57 -1.78
CA SER A 393 33.64 -14.49 -1.71
C SER A 393 34.62 -14.28 -2.84
N ASP A 394 34.11 -14.08 -4.07
CA ASP A 394 34.95 -13.86 -5.26
C ASP A 394 35.75 -12.55 -5.15
N ASN A 395 35.14 -11.49 -4.60
CA ASN A 395 35.85 -10.24 -4.34
C ASN A 395 36.92 -10.35 -3.23
N ARG A 396 36.77 -11.28 -2.27
CA ARG A 396 37.77 -11.51 -1.21
C ARG A 396 38.95 -12.35 -1.68
N GLU A 397 38.80 -13.20 -2.69
CA GLU A 397 39.93 -13.95 -3.28
C GLU A 397 40.87 -13.05 -4.12
N ILE A 398 40.40 -11.90 -4.58
CA ILE A 398 41.22 -10.92 -5.33
C ILE A 398 42.14 -10.11 -4.38
N ASP A 399 41.89 -10.12 -3.08
CA ASP A 399 42.60 -9.31 -2.07
C ASP A 399 43.60 -10.15 -1.23
N LEU A 400 44.36 -11.03 -1.89
CA LEU A 400 45.46 -11.78 -1.25
C LEU A 400 46.71 -10.89 -1.04
N PRO A 401 47.44 -11.05 0.08
CA PRO A 401 48.44 -10.09 0.55
C PRO A 401 49.68 -10.05 -0.34
N THR A 402 50.06 -8.85 -0.79
CA THR A 402 51.44 -8.57 -1.21
C THR A 402 52.31 -8.32 0.03
N GLU A 403 52.96 -9.36 0.55
CA GLU A 403 54.18 -9.24 1.36
C GLU A 403 55.33 -9.94 0.60
N THR A 404 56.15 -9.16 -0.12
CA THR A 404 57.49 -8.68 0.27
C THR A 404 58.55 -9.76 0.46
N THR A 405 59.54 -9.80 -0.44
CA THR A 405 60.95 -10.09 -0.11
C THR A 405 61.87 -9.36 -1.09
N THR A 406 62.36 -8.19 -0.69
CA THR A 406 63.65 -7.67 -1.16
C THR A 406 64.70 -8.17 -0.18
N GLU A 407 65.45 -9.20 -0.56
CA GLU A 407 66.76 -9.50 0.01
C GLU A 407 67.82 -9.18 -1.03
N GLU A 408 68.67 -8.20 -0.73
CA GLU A 408 70.14 -8.22 -0.88
C GLU A 408 70.70 -6.84 -0.41
N PRO A 409 71.95 -6.75 0.08
CA PRO A 409 73.11 -7.57 -0.29
C PRO A 409 73.80 -8.35 0.84
#